data_AF-A0A8R1I366-F1
#
_entry.id   AF-A0A8R1I366-F1
#
_cell.length_a   1.000
_cell.length_b   1.000
_cell.length_c   1.000
_cell.angle_alpha   90.00
_cell.angle_beta   90.00
_cell.angle_gamma   90.00
#
_symmetry.space_group_name_H-M   'P 1'
#
loop_
_entity.id
_entity.type
_entity.pdbx_description
1 polymer ?
#
loop_
_entity_poly.entity_id
_entity_poly.type
_entity_poly.pdbx_seq_one_letter_code
_entity_poly.pdbx_strand_id
1 'polypeptide(L)'
;MPLPVYFYYELRNTFLVHRSLNSAFCNPQIFGRLGTYPPENACDKWKLSKYSCENPTKLSPFSLQPYCAKGQKYYAPTGGAAAIMFNDSFLLSKNGKSLFWKEEGVISKRLQQQVLEPYEKTDNLCDTDMYRNTVKPIGWKRHICEMGGYRNITLLKWLESTTNKNFKKFYRILDEKKHPRGLMPGVYRLYVDNVCECLEKI
;
A
#
# COMPACT_ATOMS: atom_id res chain seq x y z
N MET A 1 -6.59 24.98 -15.13
CA MET A 1 -6.05 24.98 -13.76
C MET A 1 -4.56 25.26 -13.84
N PRO A 2 -4.09 26.39 -13.29
CA PRO A 2 -2.66 26.68 -13.20
C PRO A 2 -1.96 25.68 -12.28
N LEU A 3 -0.63 25.62 -12.37
CA LEU A 3 0.21 24.80 -11.50
C LEU A 3 0.30 25.39 -10.07
N PRO A 4 0.58 24.57 -9.04
CA PRO A 4 0.65 23.11 -9.07
C PRO A 4 -0.74 22.45 -9.08
N VAL A 5 -0.85 21.29 -9.72
CA VAL A 5 -2.09 20.50 -9.77
C VAL A 5 -1.89 19.19 -9.01
N TYR A 6 -2.78 18.93 -8.06
CA TYR A 6 -2.75 17.78 -7.17
C TYR A 6 -3.95 16.88 -7.43
N PHE A 7 -3.71 15.57 -7.46
CA PHE A 7 -4.75 14.56 -7.59
C PHE A 7 -4.94 13.87 -6.24
N TYR A 8 -6.17 13.91 -5.72
CA TYR A 8 -6.63 13.16 -4.56
C TYR A 8 -7.73 12.19 -4.96
N TYR A 9 -7.79 11.04 -4.29
CA TYR A 9 -9.00 10.21 -4.24
C TYR A 9 -9.68 10.38 -2.89
N GLU A 10 -11.01 10.30 -2.87
CA GLU A 10 -11.83 10.39 -1.67
C GLU A 10 -12.53 9.06 -1.44
N LEU A 11 -12.43 8.53 -0.22
CA LEU A 11 -13.24 7.41 0.22
C LEU A 11 -14.21 7.89 1.29
N ARG A 12 -15.47 7.45 1.16
CA ARG A 12 -16.56 7.82 2.06
C ARG A 12 -17.03 6.61 2.86
N ASN A 13 -17.47 6.86 4.09
CA ASN A 13 -18.02 5.85 5.00
C ASN A 13 -17.09 4.65 5.22
N THR A 14 -15.77 4.88 5.24
CA THR A 14 -14.79 3.81 5.43
C THR A 14 -14.46 3.57 6.90
N PHE A 15 -14.17 2.31 7.22
CA PHE A 15 -13.85 1.86 8.59
C PHE A 15 -12.35 1.96 8.93
N LEU A 16 -11.52 2.56 8.06
CA LEU A 16 -10.06 2.64 8.28
C LEU A 16 -9.70 3.38 9.60
N VAL A 17 -10.57 4.27 10.06
CA VAL A 17 -10.44 4.98 11.35
C VAL A 17 -10.72 4.10 12.57
N HIS A 18 -11.36 2.94 12.40
CA HIS A 18 -11.68 2.07 13.52
C HIS A 18 -10.39 1.61 14.21
N ARG A 19 -10.35 1.61 15.55
CA ARG A 19 -9.13 1.32 16.34
C ARG A 19 -8.46 -0.01 15.99
N SER A 20 -9.24 -1.01 15.57
CA SER A 20 -8.72 -2.31 15.15
C SER A 20 -8.03 -2.29 13.78
N LEU A 21 -8.33 -1.29 12.94
CA LEU A 21 -7.81 -1.15 11.57
C LEU A 21 -6.83 0.03 11.43
N ASN A 22 -7.02 1.11 12.19
CA ASN A 22 -6.13 2.26 12.14
C ASN A 22 -4.72 1.84 12.57
N SER A 23 -3.75 2.08 11.69
CA SER A 23 -2.37 1.63 11.82
C SER A 23 -2.24 0.13 12.13
N ALA A 24 -3.14 -0.71 11.61
CA ALA A 24 -3.11 -2.16 11.79
C ALA A 24 -2.29 -2.84 10.70
N PHE A 25 -0.97 -2.62 10.69
CA PHE A 25 -0.03 -3.21 9.76
C PHE A 25 1.34 -3.41 10.40
N CYS A 26 2.12 -4.40 9.96
CA CYS A 26 3.40 -4.70 10.57
C CYS A 26 4.46 -3.63 10.30
N ASN A 27 4.67 -2.71 11.26
CA ASN A 27 5.69 -1.65 11.14
C ASN A 27 7.10 -2.21 10.83
N PRO A 28 7.64 -3.22 11.55
CA PRO A 28 8.98 -3.76 11.27
C PRO A 28 9.15 -4.36 9.87
N GLN A 29 8.05 -4.72 9.21
CA GLN A 29 8.07 -5.28 7.85
C GLN A 29 8.29 -4.20 6.78
N ILE A 30 7.80 -2.99 7.04
CA ILE A 30 7.82 -1.88 6.08
C ILE A 30 8.92 -0.88 6.41
N PHE A 31 9.13 -0.64 7.70
CA PHE A 31 10.04 0.37 8.23
C PHE A 31 11.12 -0.29 9.07
N GLY A 32 12.35 0.18 8.91
CA GLY A 32 13.48 -0.39 9.64
C GLY A 32 14.82 0.15 9.16
N ARG A 33 15.89 -0.51 9.59
CA ARG A 33 17.26 -0.17 9.19
C ARG A 33 17.65 -1.02 7.97
N LEU A 34 18.27 -0.39 6.97
CA LEU A 34 18.86 -1.08 5.82
C LEU A 34 19.83 -2.18 6.28
N GLY A 35 19.73 -3.37 5.67
CA GLY A 35 20.58 -4.52 5.98
C GLY A 35 20.10 -5.42 7.12
N THR A 36 18.94 -5.13 7.72
CA THR A 36 18.30 -6.02 8.69
C THR A 36 16.85 -6.28 8.29
N TYR A 37 16.53 -7.50 7.87
CA TYR A 37 15.14 -7.93 7.77
C TYR A 37 14.60 -8.24 9.16
N PRO A 38 13.33 -7.91 9.44
CA PRO A 38 12.72 -8.32 10.70
C PRO A 38 12.73 -9.85 10.80
N PRO A 39 12.88 -10.43 12.00
CA PRO A 39 12.74 -11.87 12.16
C PRO A 39 11.35 -12.32 11.70
N GLU A 40 11.22 -13.56 11.22
CA GLU A 40 9.98 -14.09 10.62
C GLU A 40 8.75 -13.90 11.52
N ASN A 41 8.96 -13.94 12.84
CA ASN A 41 7.91 -13.78 13.85
C ASN A 41 7.67 -12.33 14.32
N ALA A 42 8.40 -11.34 13.80
CA ALA A 42 8.23 -9.93 14.18
C ALA A 42 6.79 -9.43 13.96
N CYS A 43 6.10 -10.05 12.99
CA CYS A 43 4.74 -9.71 12.61
C CYS A 43 3.67 -10.62 13.24
N ASP A 44 4.05 -11.66 13.98
CA ASP A 44 3.11 -12.63 14.56
C ASP A 44 2.21 -12.02 15.64
N LYS A 45 2.68 -10.94 16.28
CA LYS A 45 1.92 -10.22 17.31
C LYS A 45 0.83 -9.28 16.74
N TRP A 46 0.69 -9.18 15.41
CA TRP A 46 -0.23 -8.20 14.82
C TRP A 46 -1.71 -8.60 14.92
N LYS A 47 -2.54 -7.56 15.01
CA LYS A 47 -3.83 -7.51 15.73
C LYS A 47 -4.87 -8.58 15.37
N LEU A 48 -4.75 -9.31 14.27
CA LEU A 48 -5.71 -10.34 13.85
C LEU A 48 -5.03 -11.42 13.00
N SER A 49 -5.13 -12.68 13.45
CA SER A 49 -4.58 -13.86 12.76
C SER A 49 -4.98 -13.95 11.29
N LYS A 50 -6.21 -13.53 10.96
CA LYS A 50 -6.77 -13.50 9.60
C LYS A 50 -5.92 -12.71 8.60
N TYR A 51 -5.15 -11.73 9.06
CA TYR A 51 -4.36 -10.84 8.21
C TYR A 51 -2.86 -11.06 8.34
N SER A 52 -2.44 -12.20 8.90
CA SER A 52 -1.02 -12.56 9.08
C SER A 52 -0.51 -13.53 8.01
N CYS A 53 -1.27 -14.56 7.65
CA CYS A 53 -0.88 -15.59 6.68
C CYS A 53 -2.08 -16.26 6.00
N GLU A 54 -1.82 -17.03 4.94
CA GLU A 54 -2.84 -17.82 4.22
C GLU A 54 -3.30 -19.01 5.06
N ASN A 55 -4.57 -19.08 5.45
CA ASN A 55 -5.12 -20.14 6.33
C ASN A 55 -4.47 -20.14 7.73
N PRO A 56 -4.67 -19.08 8.53
CA PRO A 56 -4.09 -19.00 9.86
C PRO A 56 -4.71 -20.05 10.80
N THR A 57 -3.90 -20.56 11.71
CA THR A 57 -4.38 -21.48 12.74
C THR A 57 -5.35 -20.74 13.66
N LYS A 58 -6.54 -21.32 13.92
CA LYS A 58 -7.50 -20.75 14.89
C LYS A 58 -6.94 -20.94 16.29
N LEU A 59 -6.17 -19.97 16.77
CA LEU A 59 -5.65 -19.96 18.13
C LEU A 59 -6.61 -19.22 19.06
N SER A 60 -6.75 -19.74 20.27
CA SER A 60 -7.41 -19.03 21.38
C SER A 60 -6.72 -17.67 21.58
N PRO A 61 -7.47 -16.58 21.85
CA PRO A 61 -6.88 -15.26 22.11
C PRO A 61 -5.92 -15.21 23.30
N PHE A 62 -5.85 -16.28 24.11
CA PHE A 62 -4.93 -16.45 25.22
C PHE A 62 -3.69 -17.31 24.90
N SER A 63 -3.55 -17.81 23.67
CA SER A 63 -2.39 -18.62 23.29
C SER A 63 -1.17 -17.75 22.97
N LEU A 64 -0.01 -18.15 23.48
CA LEU A 64 1.31 -17.55 23.17
C LEU A 64 1.92 -18.10 21.88
N GLN A 65 1.21 -18.96 21.14
CA GLN A 65 1.70 -19.55 19.90
C GLN A 65 1.56 -18.58 18.72
N PRO A 66 2.49 -18.62 17.75
CA PRO A 66 2.41 -17.80 16.54
C PRO A 66 1.20 -18.21 15.69
N TYR A 67 0.55 -17.24 15.04
CA TYR A 67 -0.61 -17.50 14.19
C TYR A 67 -0.26 -18.31 12.94
N CYS A 68 0.95 -18.10 12.43
CA CYS A 68 1.47 -18.78 11.26
C CYS A 68 2.28 -19.99 11.72
N ALA A 69 1.99 -21.14 11.11
CA ALA A 69 2.76 -22.35 11.31
C ALA A 69 4.19 -22.17 10.78
N LYS A 70 5.14 -22.91 11.34
CA LYS A 70 6.53 -22.90 10.88
C LYS A 70 6.60 -23.28 9.39
N GLY A 71 7.21 -22.43 8.56
CA GLY A 71 7.32 -22.63 7.11
C GLY A 71 6.10 -22.17 6.29
N GLN A 72 5.07 -21.62 6.92
CA GLN A 72 3.93 -21.02 6.24
C GLN A 72 4.29 -19.62 5.72
N LYS A 73 3.86 -19.31 4.51
CA LYS A 73 4.05 -17.97 3.93
C LYS A 73 3.15 -16.96 4.63
N TYR A 74 3.70 -15.79 4.96
CA TYR A 74 2.99 -14.68 5.58
C TYR A 74 2.68 -13.58 4.58
N TYR A 75 1.72 -12.71 4.91
CA TYR A 75 1.34 -11.63 4.01
C TYR A 75 2.37 -10.49 3.98
N ALA A 76 2.66 -9.96 2.79
CA ALA A 76 3.53 -8.81 2.58
C ALA A 76 2.79 -7.68 1.85
N PRO A 77 2.36 -6.61 2.56
CA PRO A 77 2.47 -6.38 4.00
C PRO A 77 1.39 -7.07 4.85
N THR A 78 1.73 -7.43 6.07
CA THR A 78 0.85 -8.05 7.07
C THR A 78 -0.02 -7.00 7.74
N GLY A 79 -1.29 -7.35 8.00
CA GLY A 79 -2.22 -6.60 8.84
C GLY A 79 -3.48 -6.13 8.12
N GLY A 80 -4.52 -5.84 8.91
CA GLY A 80 -5.84 -5.48 8.40
C GLY A 80 -5.84 -4.22 7.53
N ALA A 81 -5.07 -3.19 7.89
CA ALA A 81 -4.96 -1.97 7.10
C ALA A 81 -4.35 -2.25 5.72
N ALA A 82 -3.31 -3.09 5.65
CA ALA A 82 -2.69 -3.49 4.40
C ALA A 82 -3.64 -4.33 3.54
N ALA A 83 -4.37 -5.28 4.15
CA ALA A 83 -5.30 -6.14 3.44
C ALA A 83 -6.40 -5.36 2.69
N ILE A 84 -6.96 -4.32 3.31
CA ILE A 84 -8.03 -3.50 2.70
C ILE A 84 -7.50 -2.31 1.87
N MET A 85 -6.25 -2.37 1.41
CA MET A 85 -5.64 -1.28 0.68
C MET A 85 -6.41 -0.92 -0.60
N PHE A 86 -6.65 0.36 -0.78
CA PHE A 86 -7.10 0.91 -2.05
C PHE A 86 -5.99 0.78 -3.11
N ASN A 87 -6.23 -0.07 -4.11
CA ASN A 87 -5.26 -0.44 -5.14
C ASN A 87 -5.77 -0.17 -6.58
N ASP A 88 -6.81 0.65 -6.73
CA ASP A 88 -7.28 1.06 -8.05
C ASP A 88 -6.22 1.94 -8.73
N SER A 89 -6.21 1.89 -10.07
CA SER A 89 -5.34 2.73 -10.87
C SER A 89 -6.15 3.77 -11.64
N PHE A 90 -5.60 5.00 -11.72
CA PHE A 90 -6.25 6.12 -12.37
C PHE A 90 -5.45 6.53 -13.62
N LEU A 91 -6.14 6.61 -14.76
CA LEU A 91 -5.59 7.14 -16.00
C LEU A 91 -6.44 8.33 -16.46
N LEU A 92 -5.87 9.52 -16.39
CA LEU A 92 -6.50 10.74 -16.90
C LEU A 92 -5.97 11.03 -18.31
N SER A 93 -6.87 11.28 -19.25
CA SER A 93 -6.51 11.65 -20.62
C SER A 93 -7.28 12.87 -21.12
N LYS A 94 -6.68 13.58 -22.08
CA LYS A 94 -7.30 14.69 -22.83
C LYS A 94 -7.08 14.45 -24.31
N ASN A 95 -8.15 14.45 -25.11
CA ASN A 95 -8.09 14.21 -26.56
C ASN A 95 -7.27 12.94 -26.92
N GLY A 96 -7.44 11.86 -26.15
CA GLY A 96 -6.72 10.60 -26.34
C GLY A 96 -5.28 10.58 -25.83
N LYS A 97 -4.73 11.71 -25.35
CA LYS A 97 -3.38 11.79 -24.78
C LYS A 97 -3.43 11.68 -23.26
N SER A 98 -2.74 10.68 -22.71
CA SER A 98 -2.61 10.49 -21.27
C SER A 98 -1.81 11.61 -20.63
N LEU A 99 -2.22 12.02 -19.44
CA LEU A 99 -1.46 12.95 -18.62
C LEU A 99 -0.33 12.22 -17.89
N PHE A 100 0.71 12.98 -17.57
CA PHE A 100 1.88 12.47 -16.87
C PHE A 100 1.84 12.98 -15.44
N TRP A 101 2.02 12.05 -14.51
CA TRP A 101 1.98 12.29 -13.08
C TRP A 101 3.36 12.00 -12.49
N LYS A 102 3.80 12.84 -11.56
CA LYS A 102 5.02 12.61 -10.78
C LYS A 102 4.68 12.12 -9.38
N GLU A 103 5.59 11.28 -8.90
CA GLU A 103 5.57 10.65 -7.58
C GLU A 103 6.37 11.42 -6.53
N GLU A 104 7.40 12.15 -6.99
CA GLU A 104 8.23 12.99 -6.14
C GLU A 104 7.39 14.10 -5.47
N GLY A 105 7.51 14.20 -4.14
CA GLY A 105 6.78 15.16 -3.33
C GLY A 105 5.43 14.66 -2.80
N VAL A 106 4.97 13.47 -3.18
CA VAL A 106 3.74 12.88 -2.61
C VAL A 106 3.92 12.45 -1.15
N ILE A 107 5.14 11.98 -0.84
CA ILE A 107 5.56 11.53 0.48
C ILE A 107 6.83 12.28 0.90
N SER A 108 6.99 12.51 2.20
CA SER A 108 8.19 13.15 2.74
C SER A 108 9.45 12.31 2.51
N LYS A 109 10.58 12.98 2.22
CA LYS A 109 11.89 12.32 2.08
C LYS A 109 12.27 11.51 3.32
N ARG A 110 11.90 12.01 4.52
CA ARG A 110 12.11 11.32 5.79
C ARG A 110 11.42 9.95 5.82
N LEU A 111 10.15 9.89 5.40
CA LEU A 111 9.43 8.61 5.37
C LEU A 111 10.05 7.66 4.35
N GLN A 112 10.41 8.15 3.15
CA GLN A 112 11.07 7.33 2.12
C GLN A 112 12.39 6.70 2.60
N GLN A 113 13.17 7.42 3.41
CA GLN A 113 14.42 6.93 3.98
C GLN A 113 14.23 5.88 5.10
N GLN A 114 13.04 5.81 5.71
CA GLN A 114 12.73 4.84 6.76
C GLN A 114 12.22 3.51 6.22
N VAL A 115 11.85 3.46 4.93
CA VAL A 115 11.31 2.27 4.29
C VAL A 115 12.42 1.26 4.00
N LEU A 116 12.17 0.01 4.36
CA LEU A 116 13.08 -1.10 4.09
C LEU A 116 13.19 -1.37 2.59
N GLU A 117 14.41 -1.65 2.18
CA GLU A 117 14.75 -2.11 0.84
C GLU A 117 15.52 -3.41 0.92
N PRO A 118 15.41 -4.27 -0.11
CA PRO A 118 16.25 -5.43 -0.18
C PRO A 118 17.71 -5.00 -0.37
N TYR A 119 18.62 -5.65 0.34
CA TYR A 119 20.05 -5.41 0.14
C TYR A 119 20.58 -6.16 -1.09
N GLU A 120 19.90 -7.23 -1.52
CA GLU A 120 20.27 -7.95 -2.74
C GLU A 120 19.97 -7.11 -3.98
N LYS A 121 20.97 -6.98 -4.85
CA LYS A 121 20.77 -6.45 -6.20
C LYS A 121 20.28 -7.58 -7.09
N THR A 122 18.97 -7.62 -7.32
CA THR A 122 18.32 -8.59 -8.20
C THR A 122 17.55 -7.82 -9.28
N ASP A 123 17.42 -8.42 -10.46
CA ASP A 123 16.60 -7.85 -11.54
C ASP A 123 15.11 -7.95 -11.21
N ASN A 124 14.73 -8.91 -10.37
CA ASN A 124 13.38 -9.15 -9.91
C ASN A 124 13.31 -9.08 -8.39
N LEU A 125 12.65 -8.04 -7.88
CA LEU A 125 12.45 -7.83 -6.44
C LEU A 125 11.83 -9.04 -5.76
N CYS A 126 10.95 -9.79 -6.45
CA CYS A 126 10.26 -10.93 -5.85
C CYS A 126 11.19 -12.09 -5.44
N ASP A 127 12.41 -12.13 -6.00
CA ASP A 127 13.39 -13.16 -5.71
C ASP A 127 14.28 -12.81 -4.50
N THR A 128 14.13 -11.62 -3.94
CA THR A 128 14.86 -11.17 -2.74
C THR A 128 14.38 -11.92 -1.49
N ASP A 129 15.28 -12.11 -0.52
CA ASP A 129 14.95 -12.82 0.73
C ASP A 129 13.84 -12.12 1.52
N MET A 130 13.68 -10.81 1.33
CA MET A 130 12.58 -10.02 1.91
C MET A 130 11.20 -10.46 1.44
N TYR A 131 11.06 -10.98 0.22
CA TYR A 131 9.77 -11.35 -0.38
C TYR A 131 9.60 -12.84 -0.67
N ARG A 132 10.68 -13.62 -0.72
CA ARG A 132 10.70 -15.04 -1.12
C ARG A 132 9.72 -15.93 -0.34
N ASN A 133 9.57 -15.70 0.96
CA ASN A 133 8.68 -16.47 1.85
C ASN A 133 7.37 -15.74 2.16
N THR A 134 6.96 -14.83 1.27
CA THR A 134 5.77 -14.00 1.46
C THR A 134 4.74 -14.23 0.37
N VAL A 135 3.51 -13.83 0.66
CA VAL A 135 2.37 -13.85 -0.24
C VAL A 135 1.63 -12.52 -0.17
N LYS A 136 0.84 -12.24 -1.21
CA LYS A 136 0.09 -10.98 -1.28
C LYS A 136 -1.05 -10.99 -0.26
N PRO A 137 -1.39 -9.84 0.35
CA PRO A 137 -2.56 -9.76 1.23
C PRO A 137 -3.86 -10.16 0.51
N ILE A 138 -4.84 -10.57 1.31
CA ILE A 138 -6.18 -10.92 0.83
C ILE A 138 -6.77 -9.73 0.06
N GLY A 139 -7.32 -9.99 -1.14
CA GLY A 139 -7.95 -8.96 -1.99
C GLY A 139 -6.98 -8.20 -2.89
N TRP A 140 -5.66 -8.39 -2.74
CA TRP A 140 -4.71 -7.80 -3.68
C TRP A 140 -4.67 -8.60 -4.99
N LYS A 141 -4.54 -7.92 -6.14
CA LYS A 141 -4.29 -8.60 -7.43
C LYS A 141 -2.83 -9.06 -7.54
N ARG A 142 -1.89 -8.16 -7.21
CA ARG A 142 -0.44 -8.31 -7.38
C ARG A 142 0.29 -8.35 -6.04
N HIS A 143 1.47 -8.98 -6.03
CA HIS A 143 2.35 -8.97 -4.87
C HIS A 143 3.05 -7.61 -4.71
N ILE A 144 3.40 -7.20 -3.48
CA ILE A 144 4.07 -5.90 -3.26
C ILE A 144 5.39 -5.78 -4.02
N CYS A 145 6.14 -6.88 -4.17
CA CYS A 145 7.38 -6.93 -4.96
C CYS A 145 7.17 -6.56 -6.44
N GLU A 146 6.05 -6.98 -7.03
CA GLU A 146 5.66 -6.64 -8.41
C GLU A 146 5.24 -5.17 -8.55
N MET A 147 4.93 -4.50 -7.43
CA MET A 147 4.54 -3.10 -7.39
C MET A 147 5.70 -2.16 -6.99
N GLY A 148 6.94 -2.64 -7.01
CA GLY A 148 8.13 -1.85 -6.61
C GLY A 148 8.46 -1.92 -5.13
N GLY A 149 7.96 -2.92 -4.42
CA GLY A 149 8.27 -3.17 -3.02
C GLY A 149 7.64 -2.17 -2.04
N TYR A 150 8.16 -2.12 -0.81
CA TYR A 150 7.59 -1.28 0.25
C TYR A 150 7.74 0.23 0.00
N ARG A 151 8.57 0.63 -0.97
CA ARG A 151 8.68 2.02 -1.44
C ARG A 151 7.50 2.48 -2.29
N ASN A 152 6.58 1.58 -2.63
CA ASN A 152 5.38 1.94 -3.36
C ASN A 152 4.63 3.08 -2.65
N ILE A 153 4.53 4.23 -3.32
CA ILE A 153 3.97 5.45 -2.74
C ILE A 153 2.49 5.29 -2.41
N THR A 154 1.74 4.52 -3.22
CA THR A 154 0.31 4.28 -2.98
C THR A 154 0.13 3.50 -1.68
N LEU A 155 0.95 2.47 -1.44
CA LEU A 155 0.96 1.74 -0.16
C LEU A 155 1.28 2.67 1.00
N LEU A 156 2.39 3.40 0.94
CA LEU A 156 2.82 4.25 2.05
C LEU A 156 1.80 5.34 2.37
N LYS A 157 1.20 5.95 1.34
CA LYS A 157 0.13 6.94 1.53
C LYS A 157 -1.12 6.31 2.14
N TRP A 158 -1.48 5.10 1.71
CA TRP A 158 -2.60 4.37 2.27
C TRP A 158 -2.42 4.14 3.78
N LEU A 159 -1.24 3.68 4.19
CA LEU A 159 -0.93 3.35 5.58
C LEU A 159 -0.80 4.55 6.52
N GLU A 160 -0.66 5.78 5.99
CA GLU A 160 -0.80 6.98 6.81
C GLU A 160 -2.15 6.95 7.55
N SER A 161 -2.14 7.25 8.84
CA SER A 161 -3.36 7.26 9.66
C SER A 161 -4.39 8.23 9.09
N THR A 162 -5.66 7.87 9.20
CA THR A 162 -6.79 8.75 8.88
C THR A 162 -7.56 9.05 10.14
N THR A 163 -8.18 10.23 10.21
CA THR A 163 -8.91 10.70 11.39
C THR A 163 -10.42 10.78 11.18
N ASN A 164 -10.90 10.64 9.94
CA ASN A 164 -12.31 10.72 9.58
C ASN A 164 -12.72 9.54 8.67
N LYS A 165 -13.96 9.04 8.81
CA LYS A 165 -14.58 8.02 7.96
C LYS A 165 -14.66 8.46 6.48
N ASN A 166 -14.74 9.77 6.27
CA ASN A 166 -14.63 10.40 4.96
C ASN A 166 -13.25 11.06 4.90
N PHE A 167 -12.37 10.55 4.05
CA PHE A 167 -11.02 11.08 3.94
C PHE A 167 -10.57 11.17 2.48
N LYS A 168 -9.68 12.13 2.23
CA LYS A 168 -8.96 12.28 0.97
C LYS A 168 -7.53 11.80 1.16
N LYS A 169 -7.04 11.01 0.22
CA LYS A 169 -5.64 10.59 0.16
C LYS A 169 -4.99 11.22 -1.05
N PHE A 170 -3.78 11.72 -0.84
CA PHE A 170 -3.00 12.34 -1.89
C PHE A 170 -2.46 11.26 -2.84
N TYR A 171 -2.88 11.30 -4.11
CA TYR A 171 -2.49 10.30 -5.08
C TYR A 171 -1.19 10.70 -5.78
N ARG A 172 -1.22 11.76 -6.59
CA ARG A 172 -0.08 12.20 -7.42
C ARG A 172 -0.09 13.70 -7.69
N ILE A 173 1.03 14.21 -8.19
CA ILE A 173 1.19 15.60 -8.64
C ILE A 173 1.29 15.60 -10.15
N LEU A 174 0.67 16.57 -10.83
CA LEU A 174 0.86 16.73 -12.27
C LEU A 174 2.34 16.99 -12.59
N ASP A 175 2.88 16.30 -13.59
CA ASP A 175 4.26 16.55 -14.02
C ASP A 175 4.35 17.87 -14.78
N GLU A 176 4.90 18.88 -14.10
CA GLU A 176 5.10 20.24 -14.61
C GLU A 176 6.06 20.28 -15.80
N LYS A 177 7.02 19.35 -15.91
CA LYS A 177 7.96 19.30 -17.04
C LYS A 177 7.23 18.86 -18.32
N LYS A 178 6.25 17.97 -18.19
CA LYS A 178 5.43 17.49 -19.32
C LYS A 178 4.21 18.37 -19.58
N HIS A 179 3.71 19.06 -18.55
CA HIS A 179 2.53 19.92 -18.59
C HIS A 179 2.82 21.32 -17.99
N PRO A 180 3.70 22.13 -18.61
CA PRO A 180 4.19 23.40 -18.04
C PRO A 180 3.12 24.48 -17.88
N ARG A 181 1.99 24.34 -18.59
CA ARG A 181 0.82 25.24 -18.49
C ARG A 181 -0.27 24.69 -17.58
N GLY A 182 0.02 23.63 -16.82
CA GLY A 182 -0.97 22.91 -16.02
C GLY A 182 -2.06 22.25 -16.87
N LEU A 183 -3.27 22.20 -16.33
CA LEU A 183 -4.43 21.63 -17.04
C LEU A 183 -5.14 22.71 -17.85
N MET A 184 -4.93 22.69 -19.16
CA MET A 184 -5.62 23.61 -20.07
C MET A 184 -7.13 23.32 -20.11
N PRO A 185 -7.99 24.34 -20.29
CA PRO A 185 -9.44 24.13 -20.43
C PRO A 185 -9.80 23.08 -21.50
N GLY A 186 -10.84 22.29 -21.24
CA GLY A 186 -11.34 21.27 -22.15
C GLY A 186 -11.88 20.04 -21.44
N VAL A 187 -12.31 19.06 -22.22
CA VAL A 187 -12.89 17.80 -21.71
C VAL A 187 -11.78 16.80 -21.40
N TYR A 188 -11.78 16.33 -20.16
CA TYR A 188 -10.88 15.27 -19.69
C TYR A 188 -11.69 13.99 -19.47
N ARG A 189 -11.05 12.84 -19.71
CA ARG A 189 -11.62 11.52 -19.45
C ARG A 189 -10.78 10.80 -18.41
N LEU A 190 -11.40 10.43 -17.30
CA LEU A 190 -10.79 9.62 -16.25
C LEU A 190 -11.20 8.17 -16.45
N TYR A 191 -10.22 7.30 -16.61
CA TYR A 191 -10.39 5.86 -16.60
C TYR A 191 -9.93 5.35 -15.24
N VAL A 192 -10.74 4.50 -14.62
CA VAL A 192 -10.44 3.86 -13.34
C VAL A 192 -10.45 2.37 -13.57
N ASP A 193 -9.32 1.72 -13.32
CA ASP A 193 -9.27 0.25 -13.23
C ASP A 193 -9.61 -0.12 -11.78
N ASN A 194 -10.87 -0.48 -11.56
CA ASN A 194 -11.38 -0.87 -10.25
C ASN A 194 -10.82 -2.25 -9.90
N VAL A 195 -9.98 -2.25 -8.87
CA VAL A 195 -9.42 -3.45 -8.27
C VAL A 195 -10.08 -3.71 -6.92
N CYS A 196 -10.49 -2.66 -6.19
CA CYS A 196 -11.19 -2.85 -4.94
C CYS A 196 -12.65 -3.26 -5.18
N GLU A 197 -12.99 -4.53 -4.91
CA GLU A 197 -14.35 -4.95 -4.53
C GLU A 197 -14.68 -4.45 -3.11
N CYS A 198 -14.36 -3.19 -2.84
CA CYS A 198 -14.75 -2.49 -1.64
C CYS A 198 -16.29 -2.42 -1.68
N LEU A 199 -16.98 -3.33 -0.97
CA LEU A 199 -18.38 -3.23 -0.51
C LEU A 199 -19.48 -4.15 -1.11
N GLU A 200 -19.18 -5.31 -1.71
CA GLU A 200 -20.26 -6.29 -2.01
C GLU A 200 -20.32 -7.53 -1.11
N LYS A 201 -19.37 -7.71 -0.18
CA LYS A 201 -19.34 -8.87 0.73
C LYS A 201 -18.98 -8.51 2.16
N ILE A 202 -19.82 -7.69 2.81
CA ILE A 202 -19.96 -7.70 4.27
C ILE A 202 -21.33 -8.28 4.59
#